data_AF-A0A3D0Q5V5-F1
#
_entry.id   AF-A0A3D0Q5V5-F1
#
_cell.length_a   1.000
_cell.length_b   1.000
_cell.length_c   1.000
_cell.angle_alpha   90.00
_cell.angle_beta   90.00
_cell.angle_gamma   90.00
#
_symmetry.space_group_name_H-M   'P 1'
#
loop_
_entity.id
_entity.type
_entity.pdbx_description
1 polymer ?
#
loop_
_entity_poly.entity_id
_entity_poly.type
_entity_poly.pdbx_seq_one_letter_code
_entity_poly.pdbx_strand_id
1 'polypeptide(L)'
;WRDTLIELYNEPHEDSEVDADHALYSGGFLTNEEKHWCDDVREAQPEQLSVLAERMQNPKLKTLLFRYRARNYPHTLTFEESQRWQQHRQFRLTAPDSPASITIDAYLLELEQLAMQHAENNEHKAILKALYDYAQNL
;
A
#
# COMPACT_ATOMS: atom_id res chain seq x y z
N TRP A 1 12.44 11.17 38.80
CA TRP A 1 11.51 10.27 38.09
C TRP A 1 10.81 10.97 36.93
N ARG A 2 10.09 12.09 37.11
CA ARG A 2 9.46 12.81 35.98
C ARG A 2 10.47 13.27 34.92
N ASP A 3 11.54 13.94 35.34
CA ASP A 3 12.53 14.50 34.40
C ASP A 3 13.28 13.39 33.64
N THR A 4 13.59 12.29 34.32
CA THR A 4 14.21 11.10 33.74
C THR A 4 13.33 10.42 32.69
N LEU A 5 12.00 10.43 32.88
CA LEU A 5 11.07 9.88 31.89
C LEU A 5 10.96 10.82 30.67
N ILE A 6 10.92 12.13 30.89
CA ILE A 6 10.89 13.10 29.78
C ILE A 6 12.16 12.97 28.93
N GLU A 7 13.32 12.82 29.57
CA GLU A 7 14.60 12.63 28.89
C GLU A 7 14.64 11.32 28.08
N LEU A 8 14.12 10.22 28.62
CA LEU A 8 14.02 8.93 27.92
C LEU A 8 13.09 8.97 26.70
N TYR A 9 11.93 9.64 26.81
CA TYR A 9 10.94 9.70 25.73
C TYR A 9 11.20 10.82 24.70
N ASN A 10 12.22 11.67 24.92
CA ASN A 10 12.65 12.69 23.97
C ASN A 10 13.68 12.18 22.96
N GLU A 11 13.90 10.86 22.86
CA GLU A 11 14.73 10.30 21.80
C GLU A 11 14.19 10.73 20.42
N PRO A 12 15.01 11.38 19.58
CA PRO A 12 14.60 11.76 18.24
C PRO A 12 14.30 10.50 17.44
N HIS A 13 13.08 10.40 16.93
CA HIS A 13 12.71 9.34 16.01
C HIS A 13 13.44 9.56 14.68
N GLU A 14 14.25 8.60 14.24
CA GLU A 14 14.82 8.66 12.90
C GLU A 14 13.69 8.47 11.87
N ASP A 15 13.39 9.53 11.12
CA ASP A 15 12.55 9.46 9.92
C ASP A 15 13.31 8.67 8.84
N SER A 16 13.28 7.35 8.95
CA SER A 16 13.68 6.47 7.84
C SER A 16 12.75 6.70 6.65
N GLU A 17 13.24 6.44 5.43
CA GLU A 17 12.41 6.53 4.24
C GLU A 17 11.36 5.40 4.24
N VAL A 18 10.17 5.70 4.76
CA VAL A 18 9.06 4.76 4.87
C VAL A 18 8.19 4.85 3.62
N ASP A 19 7.80 3.69 3.08
CA ASP A 19 6.83 3.60 1.98
C ASP A 19 5.57 4.43 2.28
N ALA A 20 5.03 5.11 1.26
CA ALA A 20 3.90 6.01 1.44
C ALA A 20 2.66 5.35 2.09
N ASP A 21 2.42 4.06 1.87
CA ASP A 21 1.31 3.32 2.50
C ASP A 21 1.54 3.10 4.01
N HIS A 22 2.80 3.16 4.50
CA HIS A 22 3.19 2.96 5.90
C HIS A 22 3.54 4.26 6.64
N ALA A 23 3.61 5.38 5.93
CA ALA A 23 4.02 6.69 6.45
C ALA A 23 2.86 7.51 7.06
N LEU A 24 1.88 6.86 7.70
CA LEU A 24 0.70 7.53 8.28
C LEU A 24 1.09 8.48 9.41
N TYR A 25 2.05 8.08 10.25
CA TYR A 25 2.54 8.86 11.38
C TYR A 25 3.89 9.54 11.11
N SER A 26 4.43 9.38 9.90
CA SER A 26 5.73 9.95 9.50
C SER A 26 5.54 11.29 8.77
N GLY A 27 6.44 12.24 9.03
CA GLY A 27 6.42 13.57 8.40
C GLY A 27 5.33 14.51 8.91
N GLY A 28 4.74 14.22 10.09
CA GLY A 28 3.74 15.06 10.73
C GLY A 28 2.33 15.01 10.12
N PHE A 29 1.47 15.90 10.61
CA PHE A 29 0.08 16.02 10.13
C PHE A 29 -0.01 16.85 8.86
N LEU A 30 -1.06 16.58 8.07
CA LEU A 30 -1.38 17.38 6.90
C LEU A 30 -1.63 18.86 7.27
N THR A 31 -1.05 19.74 6.48
CA THR A 31 -1.35 21.17 6.48
C THR A 31 -2.79 21.43 6.02
N ASN A 32 -3.29 22.65 6.22
CA ASN A 32 -4.63 23.01 5.77
C ASN A 32 -4.77 22.98 4.23
N GLU A 33 -3.71 23.35 3.51
CA GLU A 33 -3.66 23.27 2.05
C GLU A 33 -3.75 21.82 1.56
N GLU A 34 -2.98 20.92 2.17
CA GLU A 34 -3.01 19.49 1.83
C GLU A 34 -4.36 18.85 2.16
N LYS A 35 -5.02 19.26 3.24
CA LYS A 35 -6.38 18.81 3.58
C LYS A 35 -7.39 19.25 2.52
N HIS A 36 -7.36 20.52 2.12
CA HIS A 36 -8.27 21.03 1.10
C HIS A 36 -8.03 20.33 -0.25
N TRP A 37 -6.77 20.09 -0.62
CA TRP A 37 -6.45 19.31 -1.81
C TRP A 37 -6.96 17.85 -1.72
N CYS A 38 -6.91 17.22 -0.54
CA CYS A 38 -7.53 15.90 -0.33
C CYS A 38 -9.06 15.94 -0.48
N ASP A 39 -9.72 17.05 -0.12
CA ASP A 39 -11.15 17.24 -0.36
C ASP A 39 -11.42 17.32 -1.86
N ASP A 40 -10.68 18.16 -2.59
CA ASP A 40 -10.79 18.29 -4.05
C ASP A 40 -10.59 16.96 -4.77
N VAL A 41 -9.62 16.15 -4.34
CA VAL A 41 -9.34 14.81 -4.88
C VAL A 41 -10.55 13.88 -4.71
N ARG A 42 -11.28 13.96 -3.61
CA ARG A 42 -12.44 13.09 -3.35
C ARG A 42 -13.69 13.51 -4.14
N GLU A 43 -13.81 14.80 -4.45
CA GLU A 43 -14.95 15.35 -5.20
C GLU A 43 -14.73 15.32 -6.72
N ALA A 44 -13.48 15.26 -7.17
CA ALA A 44 -13.11 15.25 -8.58
C ALA A 44 -13.55 13.97 -9.31
N GLN A 45 -13.81 14.11 -10.61
CA GLN A 45 -14.00 12.95 -11.48
C GLN A 45 -12.68 12.20 -11.69
N PRO A 46 -12.69 10.87 -11.88
CA PRO A 46 -11.48 10.06 -12.04
C PRO A 46 -10.51 10.60 -13.11
N GLU A 47 -11.03 11.11 -14.22
CA GLU A 47 -10.26 11.65 -15.35
C GLU A 47 -9.50 12.93 -15.00
N GLN A 48 -9.89 13.64 -13.93
CA GLN A 48 -9.27 14.89 -13.49
C GLN A 48 -8.18 14.68 -12.44
N LEU A 49 -8.07 13.47 -11.87
CA LEU A 49 -7.16 13.17 -10.77
C LEU A 49 -5.67 13.31 -11.16
N SER A 50 -5.32 13.07 -12.43
CA SER A 50 -3.94 13.27 -12.92
C SER A 50 -3.52 14.75 -12.84
N VAL A 51 -4.41 15.67 -13.22
CA VAL A 51 -4.18 17.12 -13.15
C VAL A 51 -4.02 17.58 -11.70
N LEU A 52 -4.82 17.03 -10.77
CA LEU A 52 -4.68 17.33 -9.34
C LEU A 52 -3.34 16.84 -8.77
N ALA A 53 -2.80 15.74 -9.28
CA ALA A 53 -1.49 15.22 -8.87
C ALA A 53 -0.35 16.20 -9.22
N GLU A 54 -0.42 16.89 -10.36
CA GLU A 54 0.58 17.87 -10.79
C GLU A 54 0.64 19.10 -9.88
N ARG A 55 -0.51 19.50 -9.30
CA ARG A 55 -0.63 20.67 -8.41
C ARG A 55 -0.05 20.43 -7.02
N MET A 56 0.08 19.17 -6.61
CA MET A 56 0.62 18.84 -5.31
C MET A 56 2.13 19.05 -5.29
N GLN A 57 2.72 19.39 -4.15
CA GLN A 57 4.17 19.40 -3.98
C GLN A 57 4.65 18.31 -3.03
N ASN A 58 3.80 17.88 -2.10
CA ASN A 58 4.13 16.79 -1.19
C ASN A 58 4.31 15.46 -1.96
N PRO A 59 5.52 14.88 -1.99
CA PRO A 59 5.80 13.65 -2.74
C PRO A 59 5.05 12.43 -2.19
N LYS A 60 4.76 12.39 -0.88
CA LYS A 60 3.95 11.34 -0.25
C LYS A 60 2.53 11.35 -0.80
N LEU A 61 1.89 12.52 -0.82
CA LEU A 61 0.53 12.67 -1.34
C LEU A 61 0.44 12.40 -2.84
N LYS A 62 1.44 12.79 -3.64
CA LYS A 62 1.53 12.40 -5.06
C LYS A 62 1.55 10.89 -5.24
N THR A 63 2.39 10.21 -4.45
CA THR A 63 2.52 8.75 -4.49
C THR A 63 1.21 8.07 -4.09
N LEU A 64 0.56 8.54 -3.03
CA LEU A 64 -0.73 8.04 -2.58
C LEU A 64 -1.82 8.24 -3.64
N LEU A 65 -1.90 9.41 -4.28
CA LEU A 65 -2.88 9.66 -5.34
C LEU A 65 -2.64 8.80 -6.59
N PHE A 66 -1.37 8.61 -6.99
CA PHE A 66 -1.04 7.68 -8.07
C PHE A 66 -1.51 6.26 -7.75
N ARG A 67 -1.22 5.75 -6.55
CA ARG A 67 -1.65 4.41 -6.12
C ARG A 67 -3.17 4.32 -5.99
N TYR A 68 -3.83 5.37 -5.52
CA TYR A 68 -5.28 5.46 -5.43
C TYR A 68 -5.92 5.37 -6.83
N ARG A 69 -5.44 6.14 -7.80
CA ARG A 69 -5.87 6.05 -9.21
C ARG A 69 -5.64 4.66 -9.78
N ALA A 70 -4.47 4.08 -9.57
CA ALA A 70 -4.12 2.78 -10.14
C ALA A 70 -4.92 1.61 -9.54
N ARG A 71 -5.30 1.69 -8.27
CA ARG A 71 -6.13 0.69 -7.57
C ARG A 71 -7.61 0.80 -7.94
N ASN A 72 -8.15 2.01 -8.07
CA ASN A 72 -9.60 2.23 -8.19
C ASN A 72 -10.05 2.59 -9.61
N TYR A 73 -9.20 3.26 -10.38
CA TYR A 73 -9.51 3.78 -11.71
C TYR A 73 -8.40 3.46 -12.72
N PRO A 74 -8.02 2.18 -12.90
CA PRO A 74 -6.88 1.80 -13.75
C PRO A 74 -7.04 2.22 -15.23
N HIS A 75 -8.27 2.40 -15.71
CA HIS A 75 -8.57 2.90 -17.05
C HIS A 75 -8.17 4.37 -17.27
N THR A 76 -7.91 5.13 -16.20
CA THR A 76 -7.45 6.54 -16.25
C THR A 76 -5.93 6.66 -16.34
N LEU A 77 -5.21 5.54 -16.27
CA LEU A 77 -3.75 5.54 -16.35
C LEU A 77 -3.31 5.68 -17.80
N THR A 78 -2.28 6.48 -18.03
CA THR A 78 -1.55 6.43 -19.30
C THR A 78 -0.83 5.09 -19.47
N PHE A 79 -0.30 4.83 -20.67
CA PHE A 79 0.52 3.64 -20.92
C PHE A 79 1.73 3.57 -19.98
N GLU A 80 2.45 4.69 -19.82
CA GLU A 80 3.62 4.77 -18.94
C GLU A 80 3.25 4.57 -17.46
N GLU A 81 2.13 5.17 -17.03
CA GLU A 81 1.61 4.99 -15.68
C GLU A 81 1.21 3.53 -15.41
N SER A 82 0.62 2.87 -16.41
CA SER A 82 0.25 1.46 -16.33
C SER A 82 1.47 0.55 -16.21
N GLN A 83 2.54 0.82 -16.98
CA GLN A 83 3.82 0.10 -16.85
C GLN A 83 4.46 0.32 -15.47
N ARG A 84 4.48 1.57 -14.99
CA ARG A 84 4.97 1.91 -13.65
C ARG A 84 4.15 1.19 -12.57
N TRP A 85 2.83 1.10 -12.74
CA TRP A 85 1.98 0.39 -11.80
C TRP A 85 2.25 -1.12 -11.82
N GLN A 86 2.42 -1.71 -13.00
CA GLN A 86 2.78 -3.13 -13.12
C GLN A 86 4.09 -3.46 -12.42
N GLN A 87 5.12 -2.62 -12.59
CA GLN A 87 6.39 -2.76 -11.88
C GLN A 87 6.21 -2.66 -10.36
N HIS A 88 5.42 -1.70 -9.88
CA HIS A 88 5.10 -1.58 -8.46
C HIS A 88 4.39 -2.82 -7.93
N ARG A 89 3.40 -3.35 -8.66
CA ARG A 89 2.68 -4.59 -8.27
C ARG A 89 3.62 -5.78 -8.19
N GLN A 90 4.49 -5.95 -9.19
CA GLN A 90 5.47 -7.04 -9.21
C GLN A 90 6.42 -6.92 -8.02
N PHE A 91 7.00 -5.74 -7.79
CA PHE A 91 7.84 -5.49 -6.62
C PHE A 91 7.12 -5.84 -5.31
N ARG A 92 5.88 -5.36 -5.13
CA ARG A 92 5.12 -5.62 -3.90
C ARG A 92 4.86 -7.11 -3.66
N LEU A 93 4.57 -7.87 -4.71
CA LEU A 93 4.19 -9.28 -4.61
C LEU A 93 5.37 -10.25 -4.56
N THR A 94 6.51 -9.92 -5.17
CA THR A 94 7.59 -10.91 -5.38
C THR A 94 8.93 -10.51 -4.76
N ALA A 95 9.18 -9.22 -4.50
CA ALA A 95 10.51 -8.80 -4.06
C ALA A 95 10.74 -9.11 -2.57
N PRO A 96 11.89 -9.69 -2.18
CA PRO A 96 12.19 -10.00 -0.77
C PRO A 96 12.31 -8.76 0.13
N ASP A 97 12.70 -7.62 -0.45
CA ASP A 97 12.82 -6.31 0.20
C ASP A 97 11.53 -5.48 0.11
N SER A 98 10.46 -6.05 -0.43
CA SER A 98 9.13 -5.42 -0.45
C SER A 98 8.63 -5.15 0.97
N PRO A 99 7.95 -4.02 1.22
CA PRO A 99 7.28 -3.76 2.48
C PRO A 99 5.98 -4.59 2.65
N ALA A 100 5.64 -5.50 1.73
CA ALA A 100 4.48 -6.37 1.89
C ALA A 100 4.65 -7.34 3.07
N SER A 101 3.55 -7.68 3.74
CA SER A 101 3.58 -8.62 4.86
C SER A 101 3.92 -10.04 4.45
N ILE A 102 3.63 -10.41 3.21
CA ILE A 102 3.91 -11.73 2.63
C ILE A 102 4.11 -11.60 1.12
N THR A 103 5.09 -12.31 0.58
CA THR A 103 5.32 -12.44 -0.88
C THR A 103 4.55 -13.63 -1.43
N ILE A 104 4.37 -13.69 -2.76
CA ILE A 104 3.58 -14.74 -3.39
C ILE A 104 4.15 -16.14 -3.15
N ASP A 105 5.48 -16.30 -3.13
CA ASP A 105 6.14 -17.58 -2.87
C ASP A 105 5.89 -18.05 -1.43
N ALA A 106 6.03 -17.14 -0.46
CA ALA A 106 5.76 -17.44 0.95
C ALA A 106 4.27 -17.73 1.19
N TYR A 107 3.39 -16.99 0.53
CA TYR A 107 1.95 -17.17 0.58
C TYR A 107 1.52 -18.55 0.06
N LEU A 108 2.04 -18.97 -1.10
CA LEU A 108 1.72 -20.28 -1.67
C LEU A 108 2.22 -21.42 -0.77
N LEU A 109 3.41 -21.29 -0.19
CA LEU A 109 3.94 -22.27 0.76
C LEU A 109 3.05 -22.36 2.03
N GLU A 110 2.58 -21.24 2.54
CA GLU A 110 1.66 -21.22 3.69
C GLU A 110 0.31 -21.88 3.36
N LEU A 111 -0.23 -21.65 2.16
CA LEU A 111 -1.45 -22.33 1.71
C LEU A 111 -1.27 -23.85 1.64
N GLU A 112 -0.14 -24.34 1.14
CA GLU A 112 0.16 -25.78 1.10
C GLU A 112 0.21 -26.39 2.50
N GLN A 113 0.87 -25.73 3.45
CA GLN A 113 0.96 -26.18 4.83
C GLN A 113 -0.42 -26.24 5.50
N LEU A 114 -1.24 -25.19 5.32
CA LEU A 114 -2.60 -25.14 5.85
C LEU A 114 -3.51 -26.20 5.21
N ALA A 115 -3.32 -26.50 3.92
CA ALA A 115 -4.08 -27.54 3.23
C ALA A 115 -3.80 -28.93 3.82
N MET A 116 -2.54 -29.21 4.18
CA MET A 116 -2.18 -30.46 4.86
C MET A 116 -2.75 -30.51 6.29
N GLN A 117 -2.65 -29.42 7.04
CA GLN A 117 -3.13 -29.34 8.42
C GLN A 117 -4.66 -29.50 8.52
N HIS A 118 -5.40 -28.99 7.53
CA HIS A 118 -6.86 -29.00 7.50
C HIS A 118 -7.45 -29.98 6.47
N ALA A 119 -6.73 -31.05 6.14
CA ALA A 119 -7.13 -32.02 5.11
C ALA A 119 -8.53 -32.62 5.32
N GLU A 120 -8.98 -32.76 6.58
CA GLU A 120 -10.29 -33.32 6.93
C GLU A 120 -11.42 -32.28 6.99
N ASN A 121 -11.12 -30.97 6.91
CA ASN A 121 -12.12 -29.91 6.98
C ASN A 121 -12.48 -29.42 5.56
N ASN A 122 -13.67 -29.79 5.09
CA ASN A 122 -14.14 -29.43 3.75
C ASN A 122 -14.36 -27.92 3.53
N GLU A 123 -14.76 -27.18 4.56
CA GLU A 123 -14.94 -25.73 4.48
C GLU A 123 -13.59 -25.03 4.31
N HIS A 124 -12.60 -25.39 5.12
CA HIS A 124 -11.25 -24.83 5.02
C HIS A 124 -10.61 -25.14 3.65
N LYS A 125 -10.76 -26.37 3.14
CA LYS A 125 -10.27 -26.73 1.81
C LYS A 125 -10.88 -25.88 0.70
N ALA A 126 -12.16 -25.53 0.78
CA ALA A 126 -12.81 -24.67 -0.20
C ALA A 126 -12.22 -23.26 -0.19
N ILE A 127 -11.99 -22.68 1.00
CA ILE A 127 -11.35 -21.37 1.14
C ILE A 127 -9.92 -21.39 0.62
N LEU A 128 -9.11 -22.39 1.03
CA LEU A 128 -7.71 -22.50 0.60
C LEU A 128 -7.59 -22.66 -0.92
N LYS A 129 -8.52 -23.41 -1.55
CA LYS A 129 -8.60 -23.49 -3.01
C LYS A 129 -8.92 -22.14 -3.63
N ALA A 130 -9.91 -21.41 -3.12
CA ALA A 130 -10.26 -20.08 -3.63
C ALA A 130 -9.10 -19.08 -3.51
N LEU A 131 -8.33 -19.15 -2.41
CA LEU A 131 -7.13 -18.36 -2.19
C LEU A 131 -6.01 -18.70 -3.18
N TYR A 132 -5.80 -19.98 -3.46
CA TYR A 132 -4.86 -20.43 -4.49
C TYR A 132 -5.27 -19.96 -5.89
N ASP A 133 -6.55 -20.14 -6.24
CA ASP A 133 -7.09 -19.71 -7.53
C ASP A 133 -6.99 -18.18 -7.71
N TYR A 134 -7.18 -17.41 -6.63
CA TYR A 134 -6.96 -15.96 -6.65
C TYR A 134 -5.49 -15.62 -6.94
N ALA A 135 -4.53 -16.28 -6.28
CA ALA A 135 -3.11 -16.03 -6.48
C ALA A 135 -2.65 -16.34 -7.92
N GLN A 136 -3.22 -17.34 -8.58
CA GLN A 136 -2.93 -17.68 -9.98
C GLN A 136 -3.43 -16.62 -10.98
N ASN A 137 -4.39 -15.78 -10.59
CA ASN A 137 -5.02 -14.77 -11.45
C ASN A 137 -4.54 -13.33 -11.15
N LEU A 138 -3.52 -13.15 -10.32
CA LEU A 138 -2.92 -11.85 -10.01
C LEU A 138 -2.15 -11.26 -11.21
#